data_AF-A0A645AV64-F1
#
_entry.id   AF-A0A645AV64-F1
#
_cell.length_a   1.000
_cell.length_b   1.000
_cell.length_c   1.000
_cell.angle_alpha   90.00
_cell.angle_beta   90.00
_cell.angle_gamma   90.00
#
_symmetry.space_group_name_H-M   'P 1'
#
loop_
_entity.id
_entity.type
_entity.pdbx_description
1 polymer ?
#
loop_
_entity_poly.entity_id
_entity_poly.type
_entity_poly.pdbx_seq_one_letter_code
_entity_poly.pdbx_strand_id
1 'polypeptide(L)'
;MSTINFTDFYVNDEPTRFNSPAVRVLINVLSAGILGINFSQITNGYFVTMLIFAIPILLDYFRFRPTVKLRRLIYNVGKALVIIVTLICLFGIVGVFTIESLDNTPHIMVRTDYVIASGFHFPAYVLWVLMTFNVLLSVIDTFFVRTKAEDKFMEDLSDIETKID
;
A
#
# COMPACT_ATOMS: atom_id res chain seq x y z
N MET A 1 -24.53 -31.27 14.81
CA MET A 1 -24.81 -30.33 13.70
C MET A 1 -24.33 -28.96 14.18
N SER A 2 -23.12 -28.55 13.81
CA SER A 2 -22.58 -27.25 14.24
C SER A 2 -23.31 -26.15 13.46
N THR A 3 -23.97 -25.24 14.17
CA THR A 3 -24.51 -24.03 13.58
C THR A 3 -23.36 -23.10 13.25
N ILE A 4 -23.00 -23.02 11.96
CA ILE A 4 -22.03 -22.05 11.45
C ILE A 4 -22.62 -20.66 11.68
N ASN A 5 -22.01 -19.87 12.56
CA ASN A 5 -22.45 -18.50 12.81
C ASN A 5 -21.80 -17.57 11.78
N PHE A 6 -22.53 -16.53 11.35
CA PHE A 6 -22.00 -15.51 10.43
C PHE A 6 -20.73 -14.82 10.93
N THR A 7 -20.48 -14.86 12.24
CA THR A 7 -19.27 -14.32 12.88
C THR A 7 -17.99 -15.10 12.55
N ASP A 8 -18.11 -16.36 12.10
CA ASP A 8 -16.95 -17.21 11.79
C ASP A 8 -16.28 -16.84 10.45
N PHE A 9 -16.94 -16.03 9.63
CA PHE A 9 -16.37 -15.47 8.39
C PHE A 9 -15.51 -14.21 8.62
N TYR A 10 -15.46 -13.67 9.84
CA TYR A 10 -14.65 -12.49 10.12
C TYR A 10 -13.17 -12.84 10.25
N VAL A 11 -12.31 -11.99 9.70
CA VAL A 11 -10.85 -12.11 9.80
C VAL A 11 -10.41 -11.99 11.27
N ASN A 12 -9.40 -12.74 11.68
CA ASN A 12 -8.85 -12.80 13.05
C ASN A 12 -8.00 -11.57 13.45
N ASP A 13 -7.95 -10.54 12.61
CA ASP A 13 -7.20 -9.32 12.87
C ASP A 13 -8.00 -8.37 13.79
N GLU A 14 -7.31 -7.55 14.60
CA GLU A 14 -7.97 -6.54 15.44
C GLU A 14 -8.93 -5.69 14.59
N PRO A 15 -10.22 -5.59 14.96
CA PRO A 15 -11.21 -5.01 14.09
C PRO A 15 -11.04 -3.50 14.02
N THR A 16 -10.75 -2.99 12.83
CA THR A 16 -11.46 -1.78 12.39
C THR A 16 -12.58 -2.25 11.47
N ARG A 17 -13.83 -2.08 11.92
CA ARG A 17 -15.12 -2.53 11.35
C ARG A 17 -15.36 -2.29 9.85
N PHE A 18 -14.43 -1.65 9.13
CA PHE A 18 -14.55 -1.23 7.73
C PHE A 18 -13.35 -1.64 6.86
N ASN A 19 -12.39 -2.39 7.39
CA ASN A 19 -11.13 -2.64 6.69
C ASN A 19 -11.13 -4.02 5.99
N SER A 20 -11.97 -4.17 4.97
CA SER A 20 -11.89 -5.38 4.15
C SER A 20 -10.61 -5.33 3.29
N PRO A 21 -9.77 -6.39 3.29
CA PRO A 21 -8.57 -6.46 2.46
C PRO A 21 -8.86 -6.19 0.98
N ALA A 22 -10.02 -6.64 0.48
CA ALA A 22 -10.48 -6.40 -0.88
C ALA A 22 -10.68 -4.90 -1.20
N VAL A 23 -11.24 -4.11 -0.26
CA VAL A 23 -11.41 -2.66 -0.46
C VAL A 23 -10.06 -1.95 -0.51
N ARG A 24 -9.08 -2.38 0.30
CA ARG A 24 -7.71 -1.84 0.24
C ARG A 24 -7.09 -2.08 -1.12
N VAL A 25 -7.17 -3.31 -1.63
CA VAL A 25 -6.69 -3.66 -2.97
C VAL A 25 -7.38 -2.80 -4.03
N LEU A 26 -8.71 -2.65 -3.96
CA LEU A 26 -9.46 -1.85 -4.92
C LEU A 26 -9.01 -0.37 -4.93
N ILE A 27 -8.90 0.27 -3.76
CA ILE A 27 -8.45 1.66 -3.64
C ILE A 27 -7.02 1.80 -4.17
N ASN A 28 -6.14 0.86 -3.84
CA ASN A 28 -4.75 0.84 -4.30
C ASN A 28 -4.65 0.71 -5.83
N VAL A 29 -5.41 -0.22 -6.43
CA VAL A 29 -5.46 -0.42 -7.89
C VAL A 29 -5.98 0.84 -8.59
N LEU A 30 -7.07 1.42 -8.09
CA LEU A 30 -7.64 2.65 -8.65
C LEU A 30 -6.65 3.81 -8.57
N SER A 31 -5.97 3.96 -7.43
CA SER A 31 -4.95 4.98 -7.22
C SER A 31 -3.79 4.85 -8.21
N ALA A 32 -3.25 3.64 -8.38
CA ALA A 32 -2.17 3.38 -9.32
C ALA A 32 -2.60 3.58 -10.78
N GLY A 33 -3.83 3.18 -11.12
CA GLY A 33 -4.41 3.38 -12.45
C GLY A 33 -4.59 4.85 -12.80
N ILE A 34 -5.19 5.65 -11.90
CA ILE A 34 -5.41 7.09 -12.12
C ILE A 34 -4.07 7.83 -12.27
N LEU A 35 -3.07 7.47 -11.46
CA LEU A 35 -1.72 8.03 -11.57
C LEU A 35 -1.03 7.63 -12.89
N GLY A 36 -1.24 6.41 -13.37
CA GLY A 36 -0.65 5.91 -14.62
C GLY A 36 -1.23 6.58 -15.86
N ILE A 37 -2.55 6.78 -15.91
CA ILE A 37 -3.23 7.41 -17.06
C ILE A 37 -2.78 8.87 -17.26
N ASN A 38 -2.54 9.60 -16.17
CA ASN A 38 -2.16 11.01 -16.22
C ASN A 38 -0.64 11.24 -16.29
N PHE A 39 0.15 10.20 -16.55
CA PHE A 39 1.62 10.30 -16.54
C PHE A 39 2.18 11.19 -17.67
N SER A 40 1.45 11.37 -18.78
CA SER A 40 1.87 12.24 -19.88
C SER A 40 1.63 13.73 -19.62
N GLN A 41 0.83 14.09 -18.60
CA GLN A 41 0.46 15.47 -18.26
C GLN A 41 0.96 15.85 -16.86
N ILE A 42 2.13 15.35 -16.48
CA ILE A 42 2.73 15.63 -15.18
C ILE A 42 3.08 17.12 -15.10
N THR A 43 2.28 17.84 -14.33
CA THR A 43 2.49 19.24 -13.94
C THR A 43 2.78 19.33 -12.44
N ASN A 44 2.91 20.54 -11.91
CA ASN A 44 3.08 20.79 -10.47
C ASN A 44 1.98 20.13 -9.60
N GLY A 45 0.82 19.79 -10.17
CA GLY A 45 -0.24 19.06 -9.47
C GLY A 45 0.09 17.61 -9.11
N TYR A 46 1.14 17.02 -9.68
CA TYR A 46 1.48 15.61 -9.52
C TYR A 46 1.70 15.20 -8.06
N PHE A 47 2.45 16.00 -7.29
CA PHE A 47 2.70 15.72 -5.87
C PHE A 47 1.43 15.78 -5.04
N VAL A 48 0.52 16.70 -5.36
CA VAL A 48 -0.78 16.83 -4.69
C VAL A 48 -1.64 15.61 -4.99
N THR A 49 -1.74 15.20 -6.26
CA THR A 49 -2.49 14.01 -6.67
C THR A 49 -1.93 12.74 -6.01
N MET A 50 -0.62 12.55 -6.03
CA MET A 50 0.05 11.46 -5.32
C MET A 50 -0.29 11.45 -3.83
N LEU A 51 -0.24 12.62 -3.18
CA LEU A 51 -0.51 12.73 -1.75
C LEU A 51 -1.98 12.37 -1.42
N ILE A 52 -2.93 12.82 -2.25
CA ILE A 52 -4.37 12.50 -2.09
C ILE A 52 -4.59 10.98 -2.10
N PHE A 53 -3.81 10.23 -2.89
CA PHE A 53 -3.88 8.78 -2.91
C PHE A 53 -3.05 8.11 -1.82
N ALA A 54 -1.87 8.64 -1.49
CA ALA A 54 -0.99 8.07 -0.47
C ALA A 54 -1.58 8.18 0.95
N ILE A 55 -2.29 9.27 1.27
CA ILE A 55 -2.85 9.50 2.62
C ILE A 55 -3.88 8.43 3.03
N PRO A 56 -4.93 8.13 2.23
CA PRO A 56 -5.88 7.06 2.56
C PRO A 56 -5.19 5.72 2.82
N ILE A 57 -4.21 5.37 1.98
CA ILE A 57 -3.44 4.13 2.10
C ILE A 57 -2.62 4.14 3.40
N LEU A 58 -1.99 5.27 3.73
CA LEU A 58 -1.22 5.42 4.96
C LEU A 58 -2.11 5.29 6.20
N LEU A 59 -3.26 5.97 6.21
CA LEU A 59 -4.24 5.87 7.30
C LEU A 59 -4.75 4.45 7.46
N ASP A 60 -4.94 3.75 6.35
CA ASP A 60 -5.34 2.35 6.34
C ASP A 60 -4.27 1.45 6.99
N TYR A 61 -3.00 1.62 6.63
CA TYR A 61 -1.90 0.95 7.32
C TYR A 61 -1.94 1.25 8.83
N PHE A 62 -2.18 2.49 9.28
CA PHE A 62 -2.24 2.79 10.72
C PHE A 62 -3.43 2.16 11.47
N ARG A 63 -4.51 1.79 10.77
CA ARG A 63 -5.74 1.25 11.36
C ARG A 63 -5.74 -0.28 11.52
N PHE A 64 -4.70 -0.94 11.07
CA PHE A 64 -4.62 -2.40 11.00
C PHE A 64 -3.30 -2.91 11.60
N ARG A 65 -3.34 -4.05 12.29
CA ARG A 65 -2.17 -4.71 12.85
C ARG A 65 -2.24 -6.22 12.57
N PRO A 66 -1.40 -6.76 11.68
CA PRO A 66 -1.40 -8.19 11.39
C PRO A 66 -0.80 -9.00 12.55
N THR A 67 -1.46 -10.11 12.86
CA THR A 67 -1.03 -11.06 13.91
C THR A 67 0.10 -11.99 13.42
N VAL A 68 0.02 -12.46 12.17
CA VAL A 68 0.97 -13.40 11.55
C VAL A 68 2.30 -12.72 11.19
N LYS A 69 3.44 -13.38 11.49
CA LYS A 69 4.80 -12.84 11.26
C LYS A 69 5.07 -12.42 9.82
N LEU A 70 4.69 -13.23 8.83
CA LEU A 70 4.89 -12.93 7.41
C LEU A 70 4.06 -11.72 6.97
N ARG A 71 2.79 -11.66 7.36
CA ARG A 71 1.91 -10.52 7.09
C ARG A 71 2.42 -9.25 7.76
N ARG A 72 3.00 -9.34 8.96
CA ARG A 72 3.66 -8.22 9.63
C ARG A 72 4.85 -7.67 8.87
N LEU A 73 5.65 -8.53 8.25
CA LEU A 73 6.74 -8.09 7.39
C LEU A 73 6.22 -7.33 6.16
N ILE A 74 5.26 -7.92 5.43
CA ILE A 74 4.62 -7.30 4.25
C ILE A 74 3.99 -5.96 4.61
N TYR A 75 3.24 -5.92 5.71
CA TYR A 75 2.63 -4.72 6.25
C TYR A 75 3.66 -3.63 6.58
N ASN A 76 4.77 -3.98 7.26
CA ASN A 76 5.79 -3.01 7.64
C ASN A 76 6.52 -2.46 6.40
N VAL A 77 6.82 -3.30 5.42
CA VAL A 77 7.43 -2.88 4.15
C VAL A 77 6.48 -1.97 3.38
N GLY A 78 5.22 -2.38 3.21
CA GLY A 78 4.20 -1.57 2.54
C GLY A 78 4.00 -0.22 3.22
N LYS A 79 3.91 -0.19 4.55
CA LYS A 79 3.80 1.03 5.35
C LYS A 79 5.02 1.94 5.17
N ALA A 80 6.23 1.40 5.26
CA ALA A 80 7.45 2.18 5.09
C ALA A 80 7.52 2.84 3.70
N LEU A 81 7.14 2.11 2.65
CA LEU A 81 7.08 2.64 1.29
C LEU A 81 6.09 3.79 1.16
N VAL A 82 4.86 3.65 1.68
CA VAL A 82 3.87 4.75 1.64
C VAL A 82 4.37 5.96 2.42
N ILE A 83 5.02 5.77 3.57
CA ILE A 83 5.59 6.87 4.34
C ILE A 83 6.65 7.61 3.52
N ILE A 84 7.57 6.88 2.88
CA ILE A 84 8.61 7.48 2.03
C ILE A 84 7.98 8.29 0.89
N VAL A 85 7.01 7.70 0.16
CA VAL A 85 6.33 8.40 -0.94
C VAL A 85 5.58 9.64 -0.42
N THR A 86 4.89 9.52 0.71
CA THR A 86 4.18 10.64 1.36
C THR A 86 5.13 11.79 1.69
N LEU A 87 6.29 11.48 2.27
CA LEU A 87 7.32 12.49 2.59
C LEU A 87 7.86 13.17 1.33
N ILE A 88 8.17 12.40 0.28
CA ILE A 88 8.60 12.96 -1.01
C ILE A 88 7.54 13.92 -1.58
N CYS A 89 6.26 13.53 -1.51
CA CYS A 89 5.16 14.37 -1.98
C CYS A 89 5.00 15.64 -1.14
N LEU A 90 5.13 15.55 0.19
CA LEU A 90 5.10 16.72 1.07
C LEU A 90 6.22 17.70 0.74
N PHE A 91 7.45 17.22 0.54
CA PHE A 91 8.56 18.06 0.10
C PHE A 91 8.33 18.67 -1.28
N GLY A 92 7.70 17.93 -2.20
CA GLY A 92 7.30 18.43 -3.50
C GLY A 92 6.29 19.57 -3.41
N ILE A 93 5.28 19.45 -2.53
CA ILE A 93 4.28 20.50 -2.30
C ILE A 93 4.90 21.76 -1.67
N VAL A 94 5.86 21.59 -0.76
CA VAL A 94 6.63 22.70 -0.17
C VAL A 94 7.48 23.42 -1.24
N GLY A 95 7.73 22.79 -2.39
CA GLY A 95 8.50 23.35 -3.49
C GLY A 95 9.98 22.97 -3.48
N VAL A 96 10.38 22.00 -2.65
CA VAL A 96 11.74 21.44 -2.63
C VAL A 96 12.04 20.71 -3.94
N PHE A 97 11.05 19.98 -4.43
CA PHE A 97 11.12 19.29 -5.72
C PHE A 97 10.35 20.06 -6.79
N THR A 98 10.94 20.16 -7.98
CA THR A 98 10.30 20.62 -9.21
C THR A 98 10.22 19.46 -10.18
N ILE A 99 9.25 19.54 -11.12
CA ILE A 99 9.15 18.56 -12.19
C ILE A 99 9.57 19.25 -13.48
N GLU A 100 10.60 18.72 -14.11
CA GLU A 100 11.15 19.22 -15.35
C GLU A 100 11.13 18.10 -16.39
N SER A 101 10.84 18.45 -17.64
CA SER A 101 10.88 17.49 -18.74
C SER A 101 12.27 17.48 -19.33
N LEU A 102 13.05 16.44 -19.01
CA LEU A 102 14.36 16.18 -19.60
C LEU A 102 14.18 15.10 -20.68
N ASP A 103 14.61 15.38 -21.91
CA ASP A 103 14.51 14.45 -23.05
C ASP A 103 13.09 13.87 -23.26
N ASN A 104 12.07 14.72 -23.14
CA ASN A 104 10.66 14.34 -23.27
C ASN A 104 10.16 13.35 -22.19
N THR A 105 10.89 13.22 -21.08
CA THR A 105 10.51 12.38 -19.95
C THR A 105 10.46 13.19 -18.66
N PRO A 106 9.38 13.06 -17.85
CA PRO A 106 9.23 13.83 -16.63
C PRO A 106 10.21 13.35 -15.57
N HIS A 107 11.04 14.28 -15.10
CA HIS A 107 12.01 14.07 -14.04
C HIS A 107 11.68 14.96 -12.84
N ILE A 108 11.86 14.40 -11.64
CA ILE A 108 11.77 15.13 -10.39
C ILE A 108 13.18 15.61 -10.06
N MET A 109 13.34 16.93 -9.96
CA MET A 109 14.61 17.57 -9.68
C MET A 109 14.54 18.35 -8.36
N VAL A 110 15.62 18.33 -7.59
CA VAL A 110 15.78 19.20 -6.42
C VAL A 110 16.06 20.62 -6.91
N ARG A 111 15.28 21.59 -6.45
CA ARG A 111 15.47 23.00 -6.83
C ARG A 111 16.87 23.47 -6.41
N THR A 112 17.51 24.26 -7.27
CA THR A 112 18.88 24.77 -7.08
C THR A 112 19.04 25.69 -5.86
N ASP A 113 17.94 26.22 -5.33
CA ASP A 113 17.93 27.12 -4.18
C ASP A 113 18.22 26.42 -2.85
N TYR A 114 18.26 25.08 -2.84
CA TYR A 114 18.52 24.28 -1.64
C TYR A 114 20.00 23.84 -1.56
N VAL A 115 20.59 23.94 -0.37
CA VAL A 115 22.00 23.62 -0.11
C VAL A 115 22.28 22.10 -0.15
N ILE A 116 21.27 21.28 0.12
CA ILE A 116 21.40 19.82 0.18
C ILE A 116 20.91 19.21 -1.14
N ALA A 117 21.76 18.41 -1.79
CA ALA A 117 21.42 17.62 -2.98
C ALA A 117 20.94 18.43 -4.20
N SER A 118 21.45 19.66 -4.37
CA SER A 118 21.16 20.47 -5.56
C SER A 118 21.55 19.73 -6.84
N GLY A 119 20.67 19.76 -7.84
CA GLY A 119 20.88 19.10 -9.13
C GLY A 119 20.63 17.58 -9.14
N PHE A 120 20.32 16.97 -8.00
CA PHE A 120 19.86 15.58 -7.99
C PHE A 120 18.50 15.49 -8.70
N HIS A 121 18.43 14.59 -9.67
CA HIS A 121 17.21 14.32 -10.42
C HIS A 121 16.99 12.82 -10.50
N PHE A 122 15.72 12.44 -10.52
CA PHE A 122 15.32 11.05 -10.73
C PHE A 122 14.02 11.02 -11.55
N PRO A 123 13.81 9.97 -12.35
CA PRO A 123 12.63 9.89 -13.19
C PRO A 123 11.36 9.80 -12.35
N ALA A 124 10.31 10.54 -12.76
CA ALA A 124 9.04 10.57 -12.04
C ALA A 124 8.35 9.19 -12.01
N TYR A 125 8.64 8.31 -12.98
CA TYR A 125 8.08 6.95 -13.01
C TYR A 125 8.50 6.13 -11.79
N VAL A 126 9.61 6.47 -11.11
CA VAL A 126 10.06 5.76 -9.91
C VAL A 126 9.00 5.81 -8.82
N LEU A 127 8.38 6.97 -8.60
CA LEU A 127 7.32 7.10 -7.60
C LEU A 127 6.08 6.29 -7.99
N TRP A 128 5.74 6.28 -9.28
CA TRP A 128 4.64 5.47 -9.79
C TRP A 128 4.89 3.96 -9.63
N VAL A 129 6.12 3.51 -9.89
CA VAL A 129 6.54 2.12 -9.67
C VAL A 129 6.45 1.76 -8.18
N LEU A 130 6.91 2.63 -7.28
CA LEU A 130 6.81 2.41 -5.83
C LEU A 130 5.35 2.28 -5.37
N MET A 131 4.46 3.12 -5.89
CA MET A 131 3.02 3.04 -5.61
C MET A 131 2.42 1.74 -6.14
N THR A 132 2.74 1.37 -7.38
CA THR A 132 2.29 0.12 -8.01
C THR A 132 2.78 -1.11 -7.24
N PHE A 133 4.03 -1.08 -6.78
CA PHE A 133 4.58 -2.13 -5.94
C PHE A 133 3.84 -2.25 -4.61
N ASN A 134 3.38 -1.13 -4.03
CA ASN A 134 2.51 -1.17 -2.85
C ASN A 134 1.18 -1.89 -3.12
N VAL A 135 0.59 -1.67 -4.31
CA VAL A 135 -0.60 -2.40 -4.75
C VAL A 135 -0.34 -3.90 -4.76
N LEU A 136 0.78 -4.33 -5.36
CA LEU A 136 1.16 -5.75 -5.38
C LEU A 136 1.31 -6.32 -3.97
N LEU A 137 1.96 -5.60 -3.06
CA LEU A 137 2.07 -6.04 -1.66
C LEU A 137 0.69 -6.20 -0.99
N SER A 138 -0.25 -5.29 -1.27
CA SER A 138 -1.62 -5.40 -0.72
C SER A 138 -2.42 -6.56 -1.31
N VAL A 139 -2.22 -6.88 -2.58
CA VAL A 139 -2.81 -8.05 -3.24
C VAL A 139 -2.24 -9.33 -2.61
N ILE A 140 -0.92 -9.40 -2.45
CA ILE A 140 -0.25 -10.52 -1.81
C ILE A 140 -0.75 -10.69 -0.37
N ASP A 141 -0.83 -9.62 0.42
CA ASP A 141 -1.38 -9.70 1.79
C ASP A 141 -2.80 -10.27 1.80
N THR A 142 -3.63 -9.88 0.83
CA THR A 142 -5.01 -10.39 0.71
C THR A 142 -5.06 -11.89 0.46
N PHE A 143 -4.15 -12.46 -0.33
CA PHE A 143 -4.05 -13.91 -0.52
C PHE A 143 -3.58 -14.66 0.73
N PHE A 144 -2.86 -13.99 1.64
CA PHE A 144 -2.40 -14.58 2.90
C PHE A 144 -3.37 -14.35 4.06
N VAL A 145 -4.50 -13.68 3.84
CA VAL A 145 -5.57 -13.56 4.84
C VAL A 145 -6.21 -14.93 5.01
N ARG A 146 -5.96 -15.58 6.15
CA ARG A 146 -6.75 -16.72 6.60
C ARG A 146 -7.99 -16.24 7.33
N THR A 147 -9.13 -16.83 7.02
CA THR A 147 -10.38 -16.61 7.75
C THR A 147 -10.42 -17.45 9.03
N LYS A 148 -11.16 -17.00 10.06
CA LYS A 148 -11.36 -17.77 11.29
C LYS A 148 -11.95 -19.17 11.01
N ALA A 149 -12.80 -19.28 9.98
CA ALA A 149 -13.34 -20.55 9.52
C ALA A 149 -12.25 -21.49 8.98
N GLU A 150 -11.26 -20.98 8.24
CA GLU A 150 -10.14 -21.78 7.76
C GLU A 150 -9.23 -22.21 8.91
N ASP A 151 -8.93 -21.32 9.87
CA ASP A 151 -8.14 -21.66 11.04
C ASP A 151 -8.80 -22.79 11.85
N LYS A 152 -10.12 -22.70 12.06
CA LYS A 152 -10.91 -23.72 12.78
C LYS A 152 -11.01 -25.04 12.00
N PHE A 153 -11.16 -24.98 10.68
CA PHE A 153 -11.18 -26.17 9.84
C PHE A 153 -9.83 -26.91 9.84
N MET A 154 -8.71 -26.16 9.87
CA MET A 154 -7.37 -26.74 9.96
C MET A 154 -7.10 -27.37 11.34
N GLU A 155 -7.60 -26.74 12.41
CA GLU A 155 -7.56 -27.31 13.77
C GLU A 155 -8.34 -28.63 13.82
N ASP A 156 -9.59 -28.64 13.33
CA ASP A 156 -10.44 -29.83 13.24
C ASP A 156 -9.78 -30.97 12.41
N LEU A 157 -9.08 -30.64 11.32
CA LEU A 157 -8.32 -31.60 10.51
C LEU A 157 -7.13 -32.21 11.26
N SER A 158 -6.36 -31.38 11.97
CA SER A 158 -5.20 -31.85 12.74
C SER A 158 -5.60 -32.75 13.92
N ASP A 159 -6.76 -32.49 14.52
CA ASP A 159 -7.37 -33.33 15.56
C ASP A 159 -7.86 -34.68 15.02
N ILE A 160 -8.18 -34.77 13.72
CA ILE A 160 -8.55 -36.02 13.07
C ILE A 160 -7.30 -36.84 12.76
N GLU A 161 -6.24 -36.24 12.22
CA GLU A 161 -4.98 -36.94 11.92
C GLU A 161 -4.37 -37.56 13.19
N THR A 162 -4.35 -36.82 14.29
CA THR A 162 -3.82 -37.30 15.59
C THR A 162 -4.64 -38.40 16.25
N LYS A 163 -5.89 -38.65 15.82
CA LYS A 163 -6.75 -39.75 16.31
C LYS A 163 -6.67 -41.01 15.46
N ILE A 164 -6.10 -40.91 14.26
CA ILE A 164 -5.96 -42.05 13.32
C ILE A 164 -4.64 -42.78 13.57
N ASP A 165 -3.64 -42.11 14.14
CA ASP A 165 -2.39 -42.69 14.65
C ASP A 165 -2.54 -43.27 16.08
#